data_AF-A0A8J7DAY9-F1
#
_entry.id   AF-A0A8J7DAY9-F1
#
_cell.length_a   1.000
_cell.length_b   1.000
_cell.length_c   1.000
_cell.angle_alpha   90.00
_cell.angle_beta   90.00
_cell.angle_gamma   90.00
#
_symmetry.space_group_name_H-M   'P 1'
#
loop_
_entity.id
_entity.type
_entity.pdbx_description
1 polymer ?
#
loop_
_entity_poly.entity_id
_entity_poly.type
_entity_poly.pdbx_seq_one_letter_code
_entity_poly.pdbx_strand_id
1 'polypeptide(L)'
;LKPLVLKKTGFEQYEVVDGHFEYYSAVRAREKNLTEGDMVSALIISSENEDVALRQIASLKAIGYSDKPVTPQLETTKLEPRLANLELRLEKQFNEFKSEILQERQTTDSKLKQLENLIPQNSEQSNPLSLLNSLDKDELSRKLQRSRIRGAEKLAKDIFDARRKKPKQEFEDYRDVVKSVKNLGDKTILTIIDEWSISY
;
A
#
# COMPACT_ATOMS: atom_id res chain seq x y z
N LEU A 1 -15.84 -38.98 7.33
CA LEU A 1 -16.98 -39.01 6.40
C LEU A 1 -16.53 -38.37 5.09
N LYS A 2 -16.66 -39.08 3.97
CA LYS A 2 -16.33 -38.54 2.65
C LYS A 2 -17.47 -37.63 2.20
N PRO A 3 -17.21 -36.39 1.75
CA PRO A 3 -18.28 -35.52 1.27
C PRO A 3 -18.86 -36.04 -0.05
N LEU A 4 -20.16 -35.85 -0.23
CA LEU A 4 -20.88 -36.13 -1.48
C LEU A 4 -20.44 -35.17 -2.57
N VAL A 5 -20.51 -35.62 -3.81
CA VAL A 5 -20.29 -34.75 -4.96
C VAL A 5 -21.60 -34.64 -5.73
N LEU A 6 -22.09 -33.40 -5.83
CA LEU A 6 -23.39 -33.08 -6.40
C LEU A 6 -23.24 -32.23 -7.67
N LYS A 7 -24.04 -32.55 -8.68
CA LYS A 7 -24.24 -31.74 -9.89
C LYS A 7 -25.54 -30.96 -9.77
N LYS A 8 -25.49 -29.66 -10.01
CA LYS A 8 -26.70 -28.82 -10.01
C LYS A 8 -27.46 -29.02 -11.33
N THR A 9 -28.69 -29.52 -11.25
CA THR A 9 -29.57 -29.75 -12.41
C THR A 9 -30.66 -28.69 -12.55
N GLY A 10 -31.01 -27.98 -11.46
CA GLY A 10 -32.04 -26.94 -11.46
C GLY A 10 -31.99 -26.04 -10.22
N PHE A 11 -33.07 -25.30 -9.97
CA PHE A 11 -33.25 -24.56 -8.71
C PHE A 11 -33.47 -25.55 -7.58
N GLU A 12 -32.53 -25.62 -6.63
CA GLU A 12 -32.53 -26.56 -5.50
C GLU A 12 -32.57 -28.06 -5.89
N GLN A 13 -32.27 -28.39 -7.15
CA GLN A 13 -32.21 -29.76 -7.63
C GLN A 13 -30.77 -30.16 -7.89
N TYR A 14 -30.38 -31.28 -7.28
CA TYR A 14 -29.03 -31.82 -7.33
C TYR A 14 -29.04 -33.31 -7.64
N GLU A 15 -28.11 -33.73 -8.49
CA GLU A 15 -27.85 -35.12 -8.82
C GLU A 15 -26.55 -35.57 -8.15
N VAL A 16 -26.55 -36.75 -7.53
CA VAL A 16 -25.34 -37.32 -6.92
C VAL A 16 -24.46 -37.91 -8.02
N VAL A 17 -23.25 -37.38 -8.16
CA VAL A 17 -22.25 -37.83 -9.16
C VAL A 17 -21.22 -38.76 -8.53
N ASP A 18 -20.85 -38.52 -7.28
CA ASP A 18 -20.01 -39.41 -6.49
C ASP A 18 -20.46 -39.45 -5.02
N GLY A 19 -20.33 -40.61 -4.39
CA GLY A 19 -20.73 -40.81 -2.98
C GLY A 19 -22.14 -41.40 -2.78
N HIS A 20 -22.63 -42.23 -3.70
CA HIS A 20 -23.94 -42.87 -3.56
C HIS A 20 -24.09 -43.67 -2.26
N PHE A 21 -23.02 -44.31 -1.78
CA PHE A 21 -23.05 -45.09 -0.55
C PHE A 21 -23.27 -44.20 0.68
N GLU A 22 -22.57 -43.07 0.75
CA GLU A 22 -22.70 -42.06 1.80
C GLU A 22 -24.10 -41.44 1.79
N TYR A 23 -24.68 -41.23 0.61
CA TYR A 23 -26.05 -40.76 0.48
C TYR A 23 -27.06 -41.79 1.04
N TYR A 24 -26.99 -43.03 0.59
CA TYR A 24 -27.91 -44.08 1.05
C TYR A 24 -27.75 -44.42 2.53
N SER A 25 -26.51 -44.42 3.05
CA SER A 25 -26.26 -44.64 4.47
C SER A 25 -26.84 -43.52 5.33
N ALA A 26 -26.77 -42.26 4.89
CA ALA A 26 -27.42 -41.16 5.59
C ALA A 26 -28.96 -41.27 5.57
N VAL A 27 -29.55 -41.63 4.42
CA VAL A 27 -31.01 -41.88 4.32
C VAL A 27 -31.44 -42.99 5.29
N ARG A 28 -30.70 -44.11 5.33
CA ARG A 28 -30.96 -45.22 6.26
C ARG A 28 -30.71 -44.86 7.72
N ALA A 29 -29.74 -44.01 8.01
CA ALA A 29 -29.48 -43.51 9.36
C ALA A 29 -30.63 -42.63 9.83
N ARG A 30 -31.13 -41.73 8.96
CA ARG A 30 -32.28 -40.87 9.24
C ARG A 30 -33.56 -41.65 9.52
N GLU A 31 -33.78 -42.78 8.82
CA GLU A 31 -34.90 -43.69 9.08
C GLU A 31 -34.85 -44.32 10.49
N LYS A 32 -33.65 -44.50 11.06
CA LYS A 32 -33.46 -45.11 12.38
C LYS A 32 -33.45 -44.09 13.51
N ASN A 33 -32.72 -42.99 13.35
CA ASN A 33 -32.60 -41.91 14.31
C ASN A 33 -32.60 -40.57 13.55
N LEU A 34 -33.63 -39.73 13.78
CA LEU A 34 -33.75 -38.44 13.09
C LEU A 34 -32.54 -37.52 13.34
N THR A 35 -31.98 -37.54 14.54
CA THR A 35 -30.90 -36.62 14.96
C THR A 35 -29.51 -36.99 14.43
N GLU A 36 -29.27 -38.24 14.07
CA GLU A 36 -27.94 -38.74 13.68
C GLU A 36 -27.73 -38.83 12.16
N GLY A 37 -28.80 -38.66 11.36
CA GLY A 37 -28.77 -38.79 9.91
C GLY A 37 -29.18 -37.52 9.14
N ASP A 38 -29.25 -36.37 9.82
CA ASP A 38 -29.96 -35.20 9.28
C ASP A 38 -29.14 -34.39 8.25
N MET A 39 -27.80 -34.44 8.30
CA MET A 39 -26.94 -33.66 7.40
C MET A 39 -25.72 -34.45 6.91
N VAL A 40 -25.44 -34.30 5.61
CA VAL A 40 -24.23 -34.82 4.94
C VAL A 40 -23.49 -33.66 4.27
N SER A 41 -22.16 -33.65 4.40
CA SER A 41 -21.33 -32.67 3.70
C SER A 41 -21.34 -32.95 2.19
N ALA A 42 -21.55 -31.92 1.38
CA ALA A 42 -21.58 -32.04 -0.08
C ALA A 42 -20.76 -30.94 -0.75
N LEU A 43 -20.11 -31.29 -1.86
CA LEU A 43 -19.41 -30.41 -2.78
C LEU A 43 -20.25 -30.29 -4.06
N ILE A 44 -20.61 -29.07 -4.41
CA ILE A 44 -21.44 -28.78 -5.60
C ILE A 44 -20.52 -28.38 -6.74
N ILE A 45 -20.63 -29.08 -7.88
CA ILE A 45 -19.86 -28.79 -9.09
C ILE A 45 -20.74 -27.99 -10.07
N SER A 46 -20.14 -26.99 -10.72
CA SER A 46 -20.75 -26.28 -11.84
C SER A 46 -20.63 -27.09 -13.14
N SER A 47 -21.65 -27.03 -14.01
CA SER A 47 -21.68 -27.77 -15.28
C SER A 47 -20.48 -27.50 -16.19
N GLU A 48 -19.86 -26.32 -16.07
CA GLU A 48 -18.69 -25.91 -16.85
C GLU A 48 -17.41 -26.71 -16.51
N ASN A 49 -17.31 -27.25 -15.29
CA ASN A 49 -16.10 -27.88 -14.76
C ASN A 49 -16.28 -29.36 -14.40
N GLU A 50 -17.37 -29.99 -14.86
CA GLU A 50 -17.73 -31.37 -14.54
C GLU A 50 -16.62 -32.36 -14.91
N ASP A 51 -16.08 -32.27 -16.13
CA ASP A 51 -15.03 -33.15 -16.61
C ASP A 51 -13.73 -33.03 -15.80
N VAL A 52 -13.36 -31.81 -15.39
CA VAL A 52 -12.15 -31.56 -14.61
C VAL A 52 -12.30 -32.12 -13.20
N ALA A 53 -13.45 -31.89 -12.57
CA ALA A 53 -13.75 -32.40 -11.26
C ALA A 53 -13.80 -33.94 -11.24
N LEU A 54 -14.41 -34.57 -12.24
CA LEU A 54 -14.45 -36.02 -12.38
C LEU A 54 -13.05 -36.62 -12.54
N ARG A 55 -12.18 -36.00 -13.33
CA ARG A 55 -10.78 -36.44 -13.49
C ARG A 55 -10.01 -36.36 -12.17
N GLN A 56 -10.20 -35.29 -11.40
CA GLN A 56 -9.57 -35.15 -10.09
C GLN A 56 -10.08 -36.19 -9.10
N ILE A 57 -11.40 -36.42 -9.05
CA ILE A 57 -12.01 -37.45 -8.21
C ILE A 57 -11.48 -38.85 -8.58
N ALA A 58 -11.39 -39.16 -9.87
CA ALA A 58 -10.84 -40.42 -10.36
C ALA A 58 -9.36 -40.59 -9.97
N SER A 59 -8.56 -39.52 -10.07
CA SER A 59 -7.15 -39.52 -9.67
C SER A 59 -7.00 -39.74 -8.16
N LEU A 60 -7.84 -39.09 -7.35
CA LEU A 60 -7.84 -39.22 -5.89
C LEU A 60 -8.31 -40.62 -5.44
N LYS A 61 -9.30 -41.21 -6.13
CA LYS A 61 -9.72 -42.60 -5.91
C LYS A 61 -8.63 -43.59 -6.29
N ALA A 62 -7.86 -43.33 -7.34
CA ALA A 62 -6.72 -44.18 -7.70
C ALA A 62 -5.61 -44.16 -6.64
N ILE A 63 -5.53 -43.08 -5.85
CA ILE A 63 -4.58 -42.93 -4.73
C ILE A 63 -5.17 -43.49 -3.41
N GLY A 64 -6.49 -43.58 -3.30
CA GLY A 64 -7.20 -44.02 -2.09
C GLY A 64 -7.72 -45.46 -2.15
N TYR A 65 -7.38 -46.24 -1.12
CA TYR A 65 -7.68 -47.66 -0.87
C TYR A 65 -6.68 -48.68 -1.43
N SER A 66 -5.44 -48.61 -0.94
CA SER A 66 -4.71 -49.83 -0.65
C SER A 66 -5.08 -50.30 0.76
N ASP A 67 -5.93 -51.32 0.88
CA ASP A 67 -6.21 -52.03 2.15
C ASP A 67 -5.06 -52.92 2.62
N LYS A 68 -3.91 -52.89 1.94
CA LYS A 68 -2.69 -53.51 2.46
C LYS A 68 -2.06 -52.53 3.46
N PRO A 69 -1.71 -52.96 4.69
CA PRO A 69 -0.85 -52.17 5.55
C PRO A 69 0.46 -51.95 4.79
N VAL A 70 0.63 -50.73 4.27
CA VAL A 70 1.89 -50.31 3.66
C VAL A 70 2.85 -50.13 4.81
N THR A 71 3.66 -51.14 5.09
CA THR A 71 4.89 -50.95 5.85
C THR A 71 5.69 -49.89 5.11
N PRO A 72 5.97 -48.71 5.69
CA PRO A 72 6.68 -47.66 4.99
C PRO A 72 8.11 -48.12 4.75
N GLN A 73 8.40 -48.61 3.54
CA GLN A 73 9.79 -48.63 3.06
C GLN A 73 10.16 -47.18 2.79
N LEU A 74 10.88 -46.57 3.74
CA LEU A 74 11.52 -45.27 3.55
C LEU A 74 12.55 -45.40 2.42
N GLU A 75 12.15 -45.09 1.18
CA GLU A 75 13.09 -44.74 0.12
C GLU A 75 13.58 -43.29 0.34
N THR A 76 14.35 -43.06 1.40
CA THR A 76 14.95 -41.76 1.74
C THR A 76 16.07 -41.35 0.78
N THR A 77 16.65 -42.30 0.06
CA THR A 77 17.87 -42.12 -0.74
C THR A 77 17.73 -41.17 -1.94
N LYS A 78 16.51 -40.80 -2.35
CA LYS A 78 16.26 -39.82 -3.44
C LYS A 78 15.72 -38.47 -2.97
N LEU A 79 15.39 -38.32 -1.70
CA LEU A 79 14.82 -37.08 -1.17
C LEU A 79 15.93 -36.07 -0.81
N GLU A 80 17.01 -36.54 -0.21
CA GLU A 80 18.17 -35.73 0.16
C GLU A 80 18.77 -34.93 -1.01
N PRO A 81 19.08 -35.52 -2.18
CA PRO A 81 19.64 -34.75 -3.30
C PRO A 81 18.63 -33.76 -3.90
N ARG A 82 17.32 -34.05 -3.82
CA ARG A 82 16.28 -33.14 -4.28
C ARG A 82 16.12 -31.94 -3.34
N LEU A 83 16.18 -32.19 -2.02
CA LEU A 83 16.13 -31.14 -1.01
C LEU A 83 17.35 -30.22 -1.10
N ALA A 84 18.55 -30.78 -1.25
CA ALA A 84 19.77 -30.00 -1.45
C ALA A 84 19.71 -29.13 -2.71
N ASN A 85 19.15 -29.64 -3.81
CA ASN A 85 18.97 -28.86 -5.04
C ASN A 85 17.97 -27.71 -4.85
N LEU A 86 16.87 -27.96 -4.13
CA LEU A 86 15.89 -26.93 -3.80
C LEU A 86 16.48 -25.86 -2.89
N GLU A 87 17.26 -26.25 -1.88
CA GLU A 87 17.96 -25.34 -0.98
C GLU A 87 18.93 -24.43 -1.73
N LEU A 88 19.76 -25.01 -2.62
CA LEU A 88 20.66 -24.23 -3.48
C LEU A 88 19.91 -23.25 -4.39
N ARG A 89 18.78 -23.67 -4.96
CA ARG A 89 17.96 -22.80 -5.82
C ARG A 89 17.32 -21.66 -5.02
N LEU A 90 16.82 -21.95 -3.81
CA LEU A 90 16.24 -20.96 -2.92
C LEU A 90 17.29 -19.95 -2.46
N GLU A 91 18.48 -20.42 -2.07
CA GLU A 91 19.58 -19.55 -1.66
C GLU A 91 20.03 -18.64 -2.81
N LYS A 92 20.13 -19.18 -4.03
CA LYS A 92 20.43 -18.38 -5.22
C LYS A 92 19.37 -17.30 -5.46
N GLN A 93 18.09 -17.64 -5.46
CA GLN A 93 17.02 -16.67 -5.67
C GLN A 93 16.96 -15.62 -4.54
N PHE A 94 17.23 -16.02 -3.30
CA PHE A 94 17.27 -15.11 -2.17
C PHE A 94 18.42 -14.10 -2.30
N ASN A 95 19.60 -14.56 -2.72
CA ASN A 95 20.75 -13.69 -2.95
C ASN A 95 20.54 -12.74 -4.13
N GLU A 96 19.94 -13.21 -5.23
CA GLU A 96 19.54 -12.36 -6.36
C GLU A 96 18.55 -11.27 -5.91
N PHE A 97 17.48 -11.65 -5.21
CA PHE A 97 16.48 -10.71 -4.69
C PHE A 97 17.08 -9.69 -3.71
N LYS A 98 17.95 -10.13 -2.81
CA LYS A 98 18.66 -9.24 -1.87
C LYS A 98 19.53 -8.23 -2.63
N SER A 99 20.22 -8.67 -3.69
CA SER A 99 21.05 -7.78 -4.52
C SER A 99 20.21 -6.75 -5.27
N GLU A 100 19.06 -7.16 -5.81
CA GLU A 100 18.11 -6.28 -6.50
C GLU A 100 17.54 -5.21 -5.56
N ILE A 101 17.10 -5.60 -4.36
CA ILE A 101 16.64 -4.65 -3.33
C ILE A 101 17.74 -3.62 -2.99
N LEU A 102 18.97 -4.08 -2.78
CA LEU A 102 20.07 -3.18 -2.43
C LEU A 102 20.37 -2.20 -3.56
N GLN A 103 20.33 -2.66 -4.81
CA GLN A 103 20.53 -1.83 -5.98
C GLN A 103 19.38 -0.82 -6.18
N GLU A 104 18.13 -1.23 -6.01
CA GLU A 104 16.97 -0.33 -6.06
C GLU A 104 17.02 0.73 -4.95
N ARG A 105 17.44 0.36 -3.74
CA ARG A 105 17.66 1.32 -2.65
C ARG A 105 18.71 2.35 -3.02
N GLN A 106 19.88 1.91 -3.49
CA GLN A 106 20.97 2.81 -3.89
C GLN A 106 20.58 3.73 -5.06
N THR A 107 19.86 3.21 -6.05
CA THR A 107 19.36 4.00 -7.17
C THR A 107 18.28 4.99 -6.75
N THR A 108 17.40 4.61 -5.82
CA THR A 108 16.42 5.53 -5.23
C THR A 108 17.12 6.62 -4.42
N ASP A 109 18.07 6.26 -3.56
CA ASP A 109 18.82 7.22 -2.74
C ASP A 109 19.62 8.21 -3.61
N SER A 110 20.25 7.74 -4.68
CA SER A 110 20.97 8.62 -5.62
C SER A 110 20.04 9.55 -6.39
N LYS A 111 18.89 9.04 -6.87
CA LYS A 111 17.85 9.88 -7.50
C LYS A 111 17.30 10.92 -6.51
N LEU A 112 17.05 10.53 -5.26
CA LEU A 112 16.60 11.46 -4.22
C LEU A 112 17.65 12.54 -3.93
N LYS A 113 18.93 12.18 -3.80
CA LYS A 113 20.01 13.16 -3.64
C LYS A 113 20.14 14.10 -4.85
N GLN A 114 19.93 13.60 -6.06
CA GLN A 114 19.91 14.45 -7.25
C GLN A 114 18.73 15.42 -7.23
N LEU A 115 17.53 14.94 -6.86
CA LEU A 115 16.37 15.81 -6.66
C LEU A 115 16.61 16.84 -5.56
N GLU A 116 17.21 16.44 -4.45
CA GLU A 116 17.56 17.32 -3.33
C GLU A 116 18.55 18.42 -3.74
N ASN A 117 19.48 18.13 -4.66
CA ASN A 117 20.40 19.13 -5.22
C ASN A 117 19.74 20.04 -6.26
N LEU A 118 18.68 19.57 -6.93
CA LEU A 118 17.92 20.34 -7.91
C LEU A 118 16.84 21.22 -7.27
N ILE A 119 16.35 20.82 -6.09
CA ILE A 119 15.56 21.69 -5.23
C ILE A 119 16.55 22.71 -4.66
N PRO A 120 16.41 24.02 -4.94
CA PRO A 120 17.20 25.00 -4.23
C PRO A 120 17.03 24.76 -2.74
N GLN A 121 18.12 24.72 -1.97
CA GLN A 121 18.17 24.61 -0.49
C GLN A 121 17.44 25.78 0.24
N ASN A 122 16.57 26.47 -0.47
CA ASN A 122 15.84 27.66 -0.08
C ASN A 122 14.44 27.30 0.41
N SER A 123 14.08 26.05 0.67
CA SER A 123 12.74 25.72 1.19
C SER A 123 12.47 26.42 2.53
N GLU A 124 13.47 26.59 3.40
CA GLU A 124 13.36 27.44 4.60
C GLU A 124 13.41 28.96 4.30
N GLN A 125 14.03 29.35 3.19
CA GLN A 125 14.09 30.73 2.68
C GLN A 125 12.89 31.10 1.79
N SER A 126 12.00 30.14 1.52
CA SER A 126 10.78 30.33 0.72
C SER A 126 9.61 30.73 1.60
N ASN A 127 9.71 30.53 2.93
CA ASN A 127 8.65 30.94 3.82
C ASN A 127 8.55 32.48 3.82
N PRO A 128 7.41 33.05 3.39
CA PRO A 128 7.25 34.48 3.27
C PRO A 128 7.55 35.22 4.58
N LEU A 129 7.24 34.61 5.73
CA LEU A 129 7.55 35.18 7.05
C LEU A 129 9.06 35.26 7.33
N SER A 130 9.81 34.21 6.97
CA SER A 130 11.28 34.18 7.10
C SER A 130 11.92 35.27 6.24
N LEU A 131 11.39 35.48 5.03
CA LEU A 131 11.82 36.56 4.13
C LEU A 131 11.49 37.95 4.69
N LEU A 132 10.32 38.15 5.27
CA LEU A 132 9.97 39.41 5.95
C LEU A 132 10.91 39.71 7.13
N ASN A 133 11.36 38.66 7.83
CA ASN A 133 12.27 38.79 8.97
C ASN A 133 13.74 38.97 8.56
N SER A 134 14.19 38.42 7.43
CA SER A 134 15.61 38.42 7.04
C SER A 134 15.99 39.50 6.02
N LEU A 135 15.11 39.87 5.09
CA LEU A 135 15.48 40.74 3.96
C LEU A 135 15.81 42.17 4.39
N ASP A 136 16.73 42.81 3.67
CA ASP A 136 17.01 44.24 3.83
C ASP A 136 15.99 45.10 3.07
N LYS A 137 15.85 46.37 3.44
CA LYS A 137 14.84 47.31 2.91
C LYS A 137 14.80 47.34 1.37
N ASP A 138 15.97 47.37 0.73
CA ASP A 138 16.08 47.45 -0.73
C ASP A 138 15.77 46.11 -1.42
N GLU A 139 16.00 44.99 -0.74
CA GLU A 139 15.62 43.67 -1.24
C GLU A 139 14.12 43.42 -1.10
N LEU A 140 13.57 43.82 0.05
CA LEU A 140 12.14 43.79 0.34
C LEU A 140 11.36 44.62 -0.68
N SER A 141 11.82 45.83 -1.02
CA SER A 141 11.18 46.67 -2.04
C SER A 141 11.19 46.00 -3.42
N ARG A 142 12.32 45.45 -3.86
CA ARG A 142 12.44 44.71 -5.12
C ARG A 142 11.52 43.49 -5.16
N LYS A 143 11.43 42.74 -4.06
CA LYS A 143 10.60 41.51 -3.98
C LYS A 143 9.10 41.85 -3.97
N LEU A 144 8.69 42.88 -3.24
CA LEU A 144 7.32 43.39 -3.25
C LEU A 144 6.92 43.98 -4.61
N GLN A 145 7.84 44.66 -5.31
CA GLN A 145 7.62 45.14 -6.68
C GLN A 145 7.39 43.99 -7.66
N ARG A 146 8.18 42.91 -7.58
CA ARG A 146 7.98 41.70 -8.38
C ARG A 146 6.61 41.05 -8.14
N SER A 147 6.10 41.17 -6.92
CA SER A 147 4.78 40.67 -6.50
C SER A 147 3.62 41.59 -6.89
N ARG A 148 3.88 42.62 -7.72
CA ARG A 148 2.88 43.58 -8.24
C ARG A 148 2.14 44.37 -7.15
N ILE A 149 2.74 44.55 -5.97
CA ILE A 149 2.15 45.31 -4.86
C ILE A 149 2.36 46.81 -5.08
N ARG A 150 1.27 47.58 -5.07
CA ARG A 150 1.32 49.04 -5.21
C ARG A 150 1.98 49.67 -3.98
N GLY A 151 2.91 50.60 -4.20
CA GLY A 151 3.60 51.30 -3.11
C GLY A 151 4.64 50.45 -2.38
N ALA A 152 5.20 49.43 -3.04
CA ALA A 152 6.20 48.50 -2.51
C ALA A 152 7.36 49.17 -1.74
N GLU A 153 7.85 50.33 -2.19
CA GLU A 153 8.94 51.06 -1.50
C GLU A 153 8.52 51.61 -0.13
N LYS A 154 7.30 52.16 -0.03
CA LYS A 154 6.75 52.66 1.23
C LYS A 154 6.46 51.50 2.18
N LEU A 155 5.87 50.43 1.65
CA LEU A 155 5.55 49.23 2.42
C LEU A 155 6.82 48.54 2.94
N ALA A 156 7.87 48.44 2.12
CA ALA A 156 9.17 47.90 2.54
C ALA A 156 9.78 48.71 3.68
N LYS A 157 9.69 50.05 3.61
CA LYS A 157 10.13 50.93 4.70
C LYS A 157 9.30 50.70 5.97
N ASP A 158 7.98 50.64 5.85
CA ASP A 158 7.08 50.43 6.98
C ASP A 158 7.32 49.05 7.65
N ILE A 159 7.58 48.00 6.87
CA ILE A 159 7.93 46.66 7.36
C ILE A 159 9.28 46.70 8.09
N PHE A 160 10.30 47.30 7.50
CA PHE A 160 11.63 47.40 8.08
C PHE A 160 11.63 48.19 9.39
N ASP A 161 10.91 49.32 9.43
CA ASP A 161 10.77 50.16 10.62
C ASP A 161 9.94 49.46 11.71
N ALA A 162 8.90 48.70 11.36
CA ALA A 162 8.12 47.90 12.29
C ALA A 162 8.95 46.76 12.90
N ARG A 163 9.77 46.08 12.08
CA ARG A 163 10.69 45.02 12.51
C ARG A 163 11.69 45.55 13.54
N ARG A 164 12.34 46.69 13.29
CA ARG A 164 13.32 47.28 14.23
C ARG A 164 12.74 47.71 15.58
N LYS A 165 11.43 47.95 15.66
CA LYS A 165 10.74 48.31 16.91
C LYS A 165 10.41 47.10 17.78
N LYS A 166 10.53 45.88 17.25
CA LYS A 166 10.26 44.64 17.99
C LYS A 166 11.46 44.24 18.84
N PRO A 167 11.24 43.65 20.03
CA PRO A 167 12.32 43.27 20.94
C PRO A 167 13.29 42.24 20.34
N LYS A 168 12.77 41.34 19.49
CA LYS A 168 13.55 40.30 18.80
C LYS A 168 13.98 40.70 17.38
N GLN A 169 13.62 41.92 16.92
CA GLN A 169 13.77 42.35 15.52
C GLN A 169 13.16 41.38 14.50
N GLU A 170 12.10 40.67 14.89
CA GLU A 170 11.44 39.64 14.10
C GLU A 170 9.93 39.67 14.38
N PHE A 171 9.14 39.26 13.40
CA PHE A 171 7.71 39.00 13.52
C PHE A 171 7.49 37.53 13.90
N GLU A 172 6.64 37.28 14.90
CA GLU A 172 6.36 35.91 15.37
C GLU A 172 5.36 35.18 14.46
N ASP A 173 4.37 35.90 13.91
CA ASP A 173 3.37 35.36 12.99
C ASP A 173 2.86 36.42 12.00
N TYR A 174 2.09 35.99 11.00
CA TYR A 174 1.50 36.89 10.00
C TYR A 174 0.51 37.90 10.60
N ARG A 175 -0.15 37.56 11.72
CA ARG A 175 -1.06 38.48 12.42
C ARG A 175 -0.28 39.63 13.04
N ASP A 176 0.93 39.36 13.51
CA ASP A 176 1.83 40.32 14.09
C ASP A 176 2.40 41.27 13.03
N VAL A 177 2.69 40.76 11.83
CA VAL A 177 3.06 41.59 10.68
C VAL A 177 1.94 42.59 10.37
N VAL A 178 0.69 42.13 10.21
CA VAL A 178 -0.44 43.01 9.88
C VAL A 178 -0.69 44.06 10.97
N LYS A 179 -0.58 43.68 12.26
CA LYS A 179 -0.78 44.60 13.38
C LYS A 179 0.33 45.65 13.50
N SER A 180 1.56 45.27 13.17
CA SER A 180 2.74 46.12 13.42
C SER A 180 3.06 47.03 12.24
N VAL A 181 2.69 46.64 11.02
CA VAL A 181 3.04 47.35 9.78
C VAL A 181 1.92 48.29 9.37
N LYS A 182 2.23 49.58 9.29
CA LYS A 182 1.29 50.59 8.81
C LYS A 182 0.97 50.36 7.32
N ASN A 183 -0.29 50.46 6.93
CA ASN A 183 -0.77 50.27 5.55
C ASN A 183 -0.63 48.84 4.98
N LEU A 184 -0.38 47.84 5.81
CA LEU A 184 -0.46 46.43 5.41
C LEU A 184 -1.82 45.86 5.80
N GLY A 185 -2.62 45.43 4.82
CA GLY A 185 -3.91 44.78 5.06
C GLY A 185 -3.85 43.27 4.84
N ASP A 186 -4.84 42.55 5.38
CA ASP A 186 -4.97 41.09 5.27
C ASP A 186 -4.89 40.58 3.82
N LYS A 187 -5.51 41.31 2.88
CA LYS A 187 -5.47 40.94 1.45
C LYS A 187 -4.05 41.03 0.87
N THR A 188 -3.28 42.02 1.30
CA THR A 188 -1.91 42.23 0.81
C THR A 188 -0.98 41.17 1.36
N ILE A 189 -1.10 40.80 2.64
CA ILE A 189 -0.26 39.73 3.21
C ILE A 189 -0.58 38.36 2.59
N LEU A 190 -1.84 38.08 2.26
CA LEU A 190 -2.19 36.87 1.50
C LEU A 190 -1.57 36.87 0.10
N THR A 191 -1.59 38.01 -0.60
CA THR A 191 -0.92 38.14 -1.91
C THR A 191 0.60 37.91 -1.79
N ILE A 192 1.22 38.41 -0.72
CA ILE A 192 2.65 38.15 -0.43
C ILE A 192 2.88 36.67 -0.19
N ILE A 193 2.01 36.00 0.58
CA ILE A 193 2.14 34.58 0.88
C ILE A 193 2.05 33.76 -0.40
N ASP A 194 1.04 34.00 -1.23
CA ASP A 194 0.83 33.27 -2.47
C ASP A 194 2.00 33.47 -3.44
N GLU A 195 2.39 34.73 -3.72
CA GLU A 195 3.45 35.03 -4.68
C GLU A 195 4.84 34.56 -4.21
N TRP A 196 5.12 34.59 -2.90
CA TRP A 196 6.44 34.20 -2.39
C TRP A 196 6.55 32.70 -2.12
N SER A 197 5.42 32.01 -1.96
CA SER A 197 5.38 30.55 -1.82
C SER A 197 5.40 29.83 -3.18
N ILE A 198 5.02 30.50 -4.28
CA ILE A 198 4.95 29.92 -5.64
C ILE A 198 6.25 30.12 -6.45
N SER A 199 7.21 30.93 -5.99
CA SER A 199 8.43 31.21 -6.76
C SER A 199 9.39 29.99 -6.80
N TYR A 200 9.17 29.10 -7.78
CA TYR A 200 10.07 28.04 -8.23
C TYR A 200 11.33 28.58 -8.91
#